data_AF-X1MBP0-F1
#
_entry.id   AF-X1MBP0-F1
#
_cell.length_a   1.000
_cell.length_b   1.000
_cell.length_c   1.000
_cell.angle_alpha   90.00
_cell.angle_beta   90.00
_cell.angle_gamma   90.00
#
_symmetry.space_group_name_H-M   'P 1'
#
loop_
_entity.id
_entity.type
_entity.pdbx_description
1 polymer ?
#
loop_
_entity_poly.entity_id
_entity_poly.type
_entity_poly.pdbx_seq_one_letter_code
_entity_poly.pdbx_strand_id
1 'polypeptide(L)'
;YKKGMDVTNEVGNKSLRETTAFLTSNEEELQKAKFHIISVPTPINPDKTPNLDAVIEASKIVGRNLTKGSIVVYESTVYPGVTEDICEPILEKESGLRCGTDFKIGYSPERINPGDRVHRLEKIKKVVSGMDEETLDIIAKVYGLIIEAGIYKAESIKVAEAAKVIENAQRDINIAFMNELSIIFNKLGIDTQAVLRTASTKWNFLQFFFIGSQKSSSFP
;
A
#
# COMPACT_ATOMS: atom_id res chain seq x y z
N TYR A 1 13.73 -3.46 -16.74
CA TYR A 1 13.68 -1.98 -16.73
C TYR A 1 14.85 -1.27 -17.42
N LYS A 2 16.14 -1.53 -17.11
CA LYS A 2 17.30 -0.86 -17.76
C LYS A 2 17.29 -0.82 -19.31
N LYS A 3 16.68 -1.83 -19.95
CA LYS A 3 16.52 -1.88 -21.42
C LYS A 3 15.34 -1.01 -21.94
N GLY A 4 14.72 -0.19 -21.09
CA GLY A 4 13.53 0.58 -21.45
C GLY A 4 12.31 -0.28 -21.78
N MET A 5 12.22 -1.44 -21.13
CA MET A 5 11.09 -2.37 -21.22
C MET A 5 10.39 -2.46 -19.87
N ASP A 6 9.12 -2.07 -19.88
CA ASP A 6 8.18 -2.22 -18.78
C ASP A 6 7.51 -3.59 -18.93
N VAL A 7 7.77 -4.47 -17.96
CA VAL A 7 7.22 -5.83 -17.93
C VAL A 7 5.85 -5.91 -17.25
N THR A 8 5.45 -4.86 -16.53
CA THR A 8 4.16 -4.81 -15.82
C THR A 8 3.07 -4.18 -16.68
N ASN A 9 3.43 -3.40 -17.70
CA ASN A 9 2.54 -2.59 -18.53
C ASN A 9 1.79 -1.49 -17.76
N GLU A 10 2.28 -1.08 -16.60
CA GLU A 10 1.65 -0.05 -15.76
C GLU A 10 2.07 1.37 -16.18
N VAL A 11 3.35 1.59 -16.49
CA VAL A 11 3.90 2.93 -16.82
C VAL A 11 4.23 3.08 -18.31
N GLY A 12 4.49 1.97 -18.99
CA GLY A 12 4.79 1.88 -20.41
C GLY A 12 6.27 2.08 -20.76
N ASN A 13 6.68 1.44 -21.86
CA ASN A 13 8.07 1.45 -22.35
C ASN A 13 8.60 2.87 -22.63
N LYS A 14 7.75 3.77 -23.12
CA LYS A 14 8.14 5.14 -23.45
C LYS A 14 8.56 5.90 -22.19
N SER A 15 7.68 5.96 -21.20
CA SER A 15 7.93 6.61 -19.90
C SER A 15 9.20 6.09 -19.24
N LEU A 16 9.43 4.77 -19.31
CA LEU A 16 10.61 4.14 -18.74
C LEU A 16 11.91 4.45 -19.49
N ARG A 17 11.85 4.73 -20.81
CA ARG A 17 13.03 5.15 -21.61
C ARG A 17 13.35 6.62 -21.40
N GLU A 18 12.33 7.44 -21.17
CA GLU A 18 12.44 8.90 -21.00
C GLU A 18 12.67 9.31 -19.54
N THR A 19 12.61 8.37 -18.60
CA THR A 19 12.81 8.65 -17.17
C THR A 19 14.24 9.11 -16.86
N THR A 20 14.36 10.05 -15.94
CA THR A 20 15.64 10.45 -15.32
C THR A 20 16.00 9.56 -14.12
N ALA A 21 15.16 8.59 -13.77
CA ALA A 21 15.40 7.70 -12.65
C ALA A 21 16.65 6.84 -12.89
N PHE A 22 17.53 6.79 -11.89
CA PHE A 22 18.68 5.90 -11.89
C PHE A 22 18.26 4.49 -11.46
N LEU A 23 18.22 3.56 -12.42
CA LEU A 23 17.82 2.17 -12.17
C LEU A 23 19.03 1.30 -11.91
N THR A 24 19.10 0.65 -10.75
CA THR A 24 20.22 -0.19 -10.35
C THR A 24 19.79 -1.45 -9.61
N SER A 25 20.69 -2.42 -9.56
CA SER A 25 20.62 -3.62 -8.70
C SER A 25 21.87 -3.73 -7.82
N ASN A 26 22.75 -2.72 -7.83
CA ASN A 26 23.84 -2.60 -6.87
C ASN A 26 23.29 -1.97 -5.59
N GLU A 27 23.33 -2.70 -4.47
CA GLU A 27 22.80 -2.23 -3.19
C GLU A 27 23.61 -1.06 -2.60
N GLU A 28 24.91 -0.96 -2.90
CA GLU A 28 25.77 0.11 -2.37
C GLU A 28 25.33 1.52 -2.79
N GLU A 29 24.61 1.62 -3.91
CA GLU A 29 24.03 2.88 -4.40
C GLU A 29 22.99 3.47 -3.43
N LEU A 30 22.40 2.64 -2.55
CA LEU A 30 21.48 3.10 -1.51
C LEU A 30 22.12 4.08 -0.54
N GLN A 31 23.45 3.98 -0.30
CA GLN A 31 24.17 4.86 0.63
C GLN A 31 24.14 6.34 0.22
N LYS A 32 23.84 6.62 -1.06
CA LYS A 32 23.72 7.98 -1.60
C LYS A 32 22.38 8.65 -1.26
N ALA A 33 21.39 7.88 -0.79
CA ALA A 33 20.06 8.36 -0.45
C ALA A 33 19.86 8.46 1.06
N LYS A 34 19.01 9.41 1.49
CA LYS A 34 18.55 9.55 2.87
C LYS A 34 17.09 9.12 3.07
N PHE A 35 16.31 9.01 2.01
CA PHE A 35 14.91 8.62 2.09
C PHE A 35 14.71 7.35 1.29
N HIS A 36 14.34 6.26 1.97
CA HIS A 36 14.20 4.93 1.38
C HIS A 36 12.72 4.55 1.41
N ILE A 37 12.16 4.19 0.26
CA ILE A 37 10.79 3.67 0.16
C ILE A 37 10.88 2.18 -0.20
N ILE A 38 10.31 1.33 0.64
CA ILE A 38 10.29 -0.13 0.45
C ILE A 38 8.88 -0.55 0.04
N SER A 39 8.73 -0.98 -1.21
CA SER A 39 7.46 -1.32 -1.86
C SER A 39 7.47 -2.74 -2.44
N VAL A 40 8.04 -3.70 -1.71
CA VAL A 40 8.14 -5.11 -2.13
C VAL A 40 6.83 -5.87 -1.87
N PRO A 41 6.52 -6.92 -2.65
CA PRO A 41 5.27 -7.67 -2.46
C PRO A 41 5.25 -8.45 -1.15
N THR A 42 4.06 -8.66 -0.63
CA THR A 42 3.77 -9.47 0.57
C THR A 42 2.74 -10.53 0.20
N PRO A 43 3.15 -11.61 -0.50
CA PRO A 43 2.23 -12.66 -0.91
C PRO A 43 1.67 -13.39 0.31
N ILE A 44 0.64 -14.21 0.08
CA ILE A 44 0.03 -15.02 1.13
C ILE A 44 0.54 -16.47 0.99
N ASN A 45 0.93 -17.07 2.12
CA ASN A 45 1.33 -18.47 2.20
C ASN A 45 0.14 -19.43 1.99
N PRO A 46 0.37 -20.73 1.72
CA PRO A 46 -0.71 -21.71 1.56
C PRO A 46 -1.66 -21.82 2.76
N ASP A 47 -1.17 -21.51 3.97
CA ASP A 47 -1.93 -21.50 5.22
C ASP A 47 -2.68 -20.18 5.47
N LYS A 48 -2.71 -19.27 4.49
CA LYS A 48 -3.31 -17.94 4.52
C LYS A 48 -2.62 -16.92 5.43
N THR A 49 -1.40 -17.21 5.91
CA THR A 49 -0.59 -16.22 6.62
C THR A 49 0.16 -15.30 5.64
N PRO A 50 0.41 -14.02 5.99
CA PRO A 50 1.27 -13.16 5.17
C PRO A 50 2.71 -13.68 5.12
N ASN A 51 3.26 -13.78 3.92
CA ASN A 51 4.69 -14.02 3.70
C ASN A 51 5.43 -12.67 3.76
N LEU A 52 6.35 -12.56 4.72
CA LEU A 52 7.15 -11.36 4.95
C LEU A 52 8.59 -11.46 4.39
N ASP A 53 8.96 -12.56 3.72
CA ASP A 53 10.34 -12.83 3.29
C ASP A 53 10.90 -11.68 2.46
N ALA A 54 10.12 -11.16 1.50
CA ALA A 54 10.55 -10.06 0.66
C ALA A 54 10.77 -8.76 1.45
N VAL A 55 9.92 -8.46 2.43
CA VAL A 55 10.04 -7.28 3.31
C VAL A 55 11.24 -7.41 4.22
N ILE A 56 11.47 -8.60 4.77
CA ILE A 56 12.62 -8.93 5.61
C ILE A 56 13.92 -8.78 4.82
N GLU A 57 14.01 -9.37 3.62
CA GLU A 57 15.20 -9.26 2.78
C GLU A 57 15.45 -7.83 2.32
N ALA A 58 14.41 -7.08 1.93
CA ALA A 58 14.54 -5.67 1.60
C ALA A 58 15.05 -4.85 2.79
N SER A 59 14.55 -5.12 4.00
CA SER A 59 15.01 -4.46 5.23
C SER A 59 16.47 -4.77 5.52
N LYS A 60 16.95 -6.00 5.27
CA LYS A 60 18.36 -6.34 5.41
C LYS A 60 19.24 -5.60 4.41
N ILE A 61 18.84 -5.57 3.14
CA ILE A 61 19.56 -4.87 2.06
C ILE A 61 19.68 -3.37 2.39
N VAL A 62 18.57 -2.75 2.80
CA VAL A 62 18.56 -1.34 3.20
C VAL A 62 19.39 -1.13 4.46
N GLY A 63 19.26 -1.99 5.47
CA GLY A 63 20.01 -1.91 6.73
C GLY A 63 21.52 -1.92 6.52
N ARG A 64 22.06 -2.85 5.72
CA ARG A 64 23.51 -2.92 5.40
C ARG A 64 24.05 -1.66 4.72
N ASN A 65 23.18 -0.90 4.05
CA ASN A 65 23.54 0.30 3.28
C ASN A 65 22.97 1.58 3.89
N LEU A 66 22.43 1.51 5.11
CA LEU A 66 21.79 2.62 5.77
C LEU A 66 22.85 3.59 6.30
N THR A 67 22.56 4.89 6.22
CA THR A 67 23.47 5.92 6.73
C THR A 67 22.77 6.78 7.77
N LYS A 68 23.53 7.40 8.68
CA LYS A 68 22.95 8.29 9.71
C LYS A 68 22.12 9.41 9.08
N GLY A 69 20.97 9.71 9.66
CA GLY A 69 19.98 10.66 9.17
C GLY A 69 19.02 10.09 8.11
N SER A 70 19.07 8.78 7.83
CA SER A 70 18.13 8.16 6.89
C SER A 70 16.72 8.02 7.49
N ILE A 71 15.71 8.04 6.62
CA ILE A 71 14.31 7.71 6.89
C ILE A 71 13.92 6.53 6.00
N VAL A 72 13.38 5.47 6.60
CA VAL A 72 12.90 4.28 5.88
C VAL A 72 11.38 4.21 5.98
N VAL A 73 10.69 4.24 4.83
CA VAL A 73 9.23 4.18 4.75
C VAL A 73 8.80 2.89 4.06
N TYR A 74 7.91 2.14 4.71
CA TYR A 74 7.33 0.94 4.15
C TYR A 74 5.98 1.24 3.49
N GLU A 75 5.78 0.74 2.28
CA GLU A 75 4.48 0.75 1.57
C GLU A 75 3.88 -0.64 1.39
N SER A 76 4.68 -1.69 1.62
CA SER A 76 4.26 -3.08 1.60
C SER A 76 3.04 -3.30 2.51
N THR A 77 2.08 -4.11 2.06
CA THR A 77 0.89 -4.40 2.87
C THR A 77 1.24 -5.37 3.98
N VAL A 78 1.13 -4.92 5.22
CA VAL A 78 1.52 -5.69 6.40
C VAL A 78 0.43 -5.64 7.46
N TYR A 79 0.51 -6.53 8.45
CA TYR A 79 -0.34 -6.44 9.63
C TYR A 79 0.22 -5.43 10.63
N PRO A 80 -0.62 -4.92 11.57
CA PRO A 80 -0.17 -3.95 12.55
C PRO A 80 1.00 -4.48 13.38
N GLY A 81 2.08 -3.72 13.44
CA GLY A 81 3.31 -4.04 14.17
C GLY A 81 4.47 -4.51 13.29
N VAL A 82 4.29 -4.87 12.02
CA VAL A 82 5.42 -5.37 11.21
C VAL A 82 6.55 -4.35 11.05
N THR A 83 6.21 -3.08 10.86
CA THR A 83 7.23 -2.03 10.71
C THR A 83 8.09 -1.87 11.97
N GLU A 84 7.46 -1.81 13.16
CA GLU A 84 8.14 -1.57 14.45
C GLU A 84 8.72 -2.87 15.05
N ASP A 85 7.97 -3.98 15.02
CA ASP A 85 8.32 -5.21 15.73
C ASP A 85 9.24 -6.14 14.91
N ILE A 86 9.32 -5.96 13.58
CA ILE A 86 10.10 -6.83 12.68
C ILE A 86 11.13 -6.02 11.90
N CYS A 87 10.70 -4.99 11.19
CA CYS A 87 11.56 -4.29 10.24
C CYS A 87 12.61 -3.42 10.95
N GLU A 88 12.20 -2.66 11.96
CA GLU A 88 13.12 -1.85 12.78
C GLU A 88 14.27 -2.67 13.40
N PRO A 89 14.04 -3.79 14.11
CA PRO A 89 15.12 -4.62 14.64
C PRO A 89 16.09 -5.14 13.57
N ILE A 90 15.59 -5.44 12.36
CA ILE A 90 16.44 -5.86 11.24
C ILE A 90 17.31 -4.69 10.77
N LEU A 91 16.73 -3.50 10.62
CA LEU A 91 17.46 -2.31 10.20
C LEU A 91 18.56 -1.96 11.22
N GLU A 92 18.26 -1.99 12.52
CA GLU A 92 19.26 -1.74 13.57
C GLU A 92 20.38 -2.78 13.53
N LYS A 93 20.03 -4.07 13.45
CA LYS A 93 21.00 -5.17 13.43
C LYS A 93 21.95 -5.09 12.25
N GLU A 94 21.44 -4.84 11.05
CA GLU A 94 22.23 -4.89 9.82
C GLU A 94 23.04 -3.61 9.60
N SER A 95 22.59 -2.47 10.13
CA SER A 95 23.28 -1.18 10.03
C SER A 95 24.26 -0.90 11.18
N GLY A 96 24.03 -1.50 12.36
CA GLY A 96 24.69 -1.09 13.60
C GLY A 96 24.29 0.31 14.10
N LEU A 97 23.26 0.92 13.50
CA LEU A 97 22.69 2.21 13.88
C LEU A 97 21.47 2.01 14.79
N ARG A 98 21.11 3.06 15.55
CA ARG A 98 19.94 3.04 16.43
C ARG A 98 18.74 3.76 15.83
N CYS A 99 17.58 3.10 15.79
CA CYS A 99 16.32 3.70 15.36
C CYS A 99 15.90 4.83 16.32
N GLY A 100 15.26 5.88 15.78
CA GLY A 100 14.88 7.09 16.49
C GLY A 100 16.02 8.06 16.80
N THR A 101 17.28 7.61 16.76
CA THR A 101 18.47 8.45 17.01
C THR A 101 19.30 8.65 15.75
N ASP A 102 19.76 7.55 15.15
CA ASP A 102 20.63 7.58 13.97
C ASP A 102 19.84 7.48 12.67
N PHE A 103 18.68 6.83 12.65
CA PHE A 103 17.76 6.79 11.52
C PHE A 103 16.32 6.72 12.03
N LYS A 104 15.35 6.97 11.15
CA LYS A 104 13.91 7.01 11.50
C LYS A 104 13.10 6.13 10.55
N ILE A 105 11.90 5.74 10.98
CA ILE A 105 11.00 4.87 10.20
C ILE A 105 9.60 5.47 10.06
N GLY A 106 8.89 5.01 9.03
CA GLY A 106 7.49 5.35 8.81
C GLY A 106 6.78 4.34 7.93
N TYR A 107 5.48 4.58 7.73
CA TYR A 107 4.63 3.71 6.93
C TYR A 107 3.66 4.53 6.08
N SER A 108 3.44 4.12 4.84
CA SER A 108 2.49 4.76 3.92
C SER A 108 1.83 3.70 3.03
N PRO A 109 0.63 3.21 3.38
CA PRO A 109 0.02 2.12 2.63
C PRO A 109 -0.26 2.53 1.18
N GLU A 110 -0.04 1.60 0.26
CA GLU A 110 -0.45 1.77 -1.13
C GLU A 110 -1.98 1.60 -1.27
N ARG A 111 -2.61 2.48 -2.05
CA ARG A 111 -4.07 2.56 -2.25
C ARG A 111 -4.47 2.70 -3.72
N ILE A 112 -3.54 2.62 -4.66
CA ILE A 112 -3.86 2.55 -6.09
C ILE A 112 -4.43 1.17 -6.47
N ASN A 113 -5.35 1.16 -7.44
CA ASN A 113 -5.80 -0.05 -8.10
C ASN A 113 -5.07 -0.21 -9.44
N PRO A 114 -4.45 -1.36 -9.74
CA PRO A 114 -3.83 -1.61 -11.03
C PRO A 114 -4.81 -1.36 -12.18
N GLY A 115 -4.38 -0.58 -13.17
CA GLY A 115 -5.22 -0.21 -14.32
C GLY A 115 -6.31 0.86 -14.09
N ASP A 116 -6.47 1.40 -12.87
CA ASP A 116 -7.39 2.51 -12.61
C ASP A 116 -6.79 3.84 -13.08
N ARG A 117 -7.33 4.35 -14.19
CA ARG A 117 -6.88 5.62 -14.81
C ARG A 117 -7.56 6.86 -14.22
N VAL A 118 -8.61 6.68 -13.42
CA VAL A 118 -9.38 7.77 -12.81
C VAL A 118 -8.77 8.11 -11.46
N HIS A 119 -8.57 7.10 -10.62
CA HIS A 119 -7.99 7.25 -9.28
C HIS A 119 -6.49 6.93 -9.32
N ARG A 120 -5.74 7.82 -9.97
CA ARG A 120 -4.27 7.74 -10.02
C ARG A 120 -3.66 8.19 -8.68
N LEU A 121 -2.40 7.82 -8.44
CA LEU A 121 -1.66 8.13 -7.22
C LEU A 121 -1.80 9.61 -6.83
N GLU A 122 -1.61 10.52 -7.78
CA GLU A 122 -1.67 11.97 -7.56
C GLU A 122 -3.06 12.48 -7.14
N LYS A 123 -4.13 11.75 -7.46
CA LYS A 123 -5.53 12.14 -7.23
C LYS A 123 -6.19 11.49 -6.02
N ILE A 124 -5.49 10.60 -5.32
CA ILE A 124 -6.02 9.95 -4.10
C ILE A 124 -5.32 10.55 -2.88
N LYS A 125 -6.10 10.83 -1.83
CA LYS A 125 -5.54 11.22 -0.54
C LYS A 125 -4.62 10.13 0.00
N LYS A 126 -3.33 10.43 0.14
CA LYS A 126 -2.30 9.47 0.60
C LYS A 126 -2.23 9.47 2.13
N VAL A 127 -2.29 8.28 2.73
CA VAL A 127 -2.06 8.11 4.17
C VAL A 127 -0.57 8.00 4.43
N VAL A 128 -0.04 8.74 5.38
CA VAL A 128 1.35 8.65 5.85
C VAL A 128 1.39 8.58 7.38
N SER A 129 2.42 7.95 7.91
CA SER A 129 2.72 7.85 9.33
C SER A 129 4.22 7.86 9.54
N GLY A 130 4.67 8.39 10.68
CA GLY A 130 6.07 8.35 11.11
C GLY A 130 6.16 7.86 12.55
N MET A 131 7.33 7.41 12.96
CA MET A 131 7.57 6.98 14.35
C MET A 131 7.48 8.13 15.37
N ASP A 132 7.65 9.38 14.90
CA ASP A 132 7.48 10.61 15.66
C ASP A 132 6.95 11.74 14.75
N GLU A 133 6.59 12.88 15.36
CA GLU A 133 5.99 14.04 14.66
C GLU A 133 6.93 14.64 13.61
N GLU A 134 8.24 14.74 13.90
CA GLU A 134 9.23 15.25 12.96
C GLU A 134 9.32 14.35 11.72
N THR A 135 9.38 13.03 11.93
CA THR A 135 9.43 12.03 10.85
C THR A 135 8.18 12.10 10.00
N LEU A 136 7.01 12.15 10.65
CA LEU A 136 5.71 12.27 10.00
C LEU A 136 5.64 13.50 9.08
N ASP A 137 6.16 14.64 9.55
CA ASP A 137 6.20 15.87 8.77
C ASP A 137 7.12 15.78 7.55
N ILE A 138 8.29 15.15 7.70
CA ILE A 138 9.22 14.94 6.58
C ILE A 138 8.59 14.01 5.55
N ILE A 139 8.02 12.88 5.99
CA ILE A 139 7.34 11.93 5.11
C ILE A 139 6.19 12.62 4.37
N ALA A 140 5.36 13.38 5.08
CA ALA A 140 4.25 14.11 4.47
C ALA A 140 4.73 15.10 3.39
N LYS A 141 5.85 15.81 3.62
CA LYS A 141 6.44 16.71 2.62
C LYS A 141 6.94 15.95 1.39
N VAL A 142 7.63 14.81 1.58
CA VAL A 142 8.17 14.00 0.48
C VAL A 142 7.04 13.47 -0.41
N TYR A 143 6.02 12.83 0.17
CA TYR A 143 4.86 12.37 -0.61
C TYR A 143 4.06 13.56 -1.18
N GLY A 144 3.96 14.67 -0.44
CA GLY A 144 3.26 15.87 -0.88
C GLY A 144 3.84 16.54 -2.14
N LEU A 145 5.05 16.17 -2.58
CA LEU A 145 5.61 16.63 -3.85
C LEU A 145 4.81 16.15 -5.07
N ILE A 146 4.09 15.03 -4.95
CA ILE A 146 3.38 14.39 -6.07
C ILE A 146 1.89 14.14 -5.80
N ILE A 147 1.41 14.32 -4.57
CA ILE A 147 0.01 14.04 -4.19
C ILE A 147 -0.81 15.34 -4.14
N GLU A 148 -1.61 15.59 -5.19
CA GLU A 148 -2.46 16.77 -5.32
C GLU A 148 -3.69 16.72 -4.40
N ALA A 149 -4.25 15.53 -4.18
CA ALA A 149 -5.44 15.31 -3.35
C ALA A 149 -5.19 15.46 -1.83
N GLY A 150 -3.95 15.73 -1.44
CA GLY A 150 -3.53 15.99 -0.07
C GLY A 150 -3.08 14.74 0.69
N ILE A 151 -2.44 15.02 1.83
CA ILE A 151 -1.86 14.01 2.71
C ILE A 151 -2.73 13.86 3.96
N TYR A 152 -3.03 12.63 4.35
CA TYR A 152 -3.58 12.29 5.65
C TYR A 152 -2.48 11.77 6.57
N LYS A 153 -2.22 12.50 7.65
CA LYS A 153 -1.25 12.13 8.67
C LYS A 153 -1.94 11.24 9.71
N ALA A 154 -1.65 9.94 9.70
CA ALA A 154 -2.14 9.02 10.70
C ALA A 154 -1.38 9.18 12.03
N GLU A 155 -2.06 8.87 13.14
CA GLU A 155 -1.55 9.09 14.50
C GLU A 155 -0.32 8.24 14.84
N SER A 156 -0.20 7.06 14.22
CA SER A 156 0.95 6.18 14.38
C SER A 156 1.09 5.23 13.19
N ILE A 157 2.27 4.60 13.10
CA ILE A 157 2.55 3.55 12.11
C ILE A 157 1.53 2.42 12.24
N LYS A 158 1.31 1.94 13.47
CA LYS A 158 0.37 0.86 13.78
C LYS A 158 -1.06 1.18 13.37
N VAL A 159 -1.51 2.43 13.53
CA VAL A 159 -2.83 2.89 13.06
C VAL A 159 -2.92 2.87 11.53
N ALA A 160 -1.87 3.32 10.84
CA ALA A 160 -1.84 3.31 9.38
C ALA A 160 -1.82 1.89 8.79
N GLU A 161 -1.09 0.96 9.41
CA GLU A 161 -1.10 -0.47 9.06
C GLU A 161 -2.50 -1.07 9.30
N ALA A 162 -3.11 -0.80 10.46
CA ALA A 162 -4.44 -1.32 10.80
C ALA A 162 -5.53 -0.80 9.87
N ALA A 163 -5.48 0.48 9.49
CA ALA A 163 -6.42 1.07 8.55
C ALA A 163 -6.43 0.30 7.22
N LYS A 164 -5.24 -0.09 6.71
CA LYS A 164 -5.14 -0.85 5.47
C LYS A 164 -5.73 -2.26 5.59
N VAL A 165 -5.52 -2.92 6.73
CA VAL A 165 -6.12 -4.24 7.00
C VAL A 165 -7.65 -4.16 7.04
N ILE A 166 -8.21 -3.12 7.67
CA ILE A 166 -9.66 -2.92 7.74
C ILE A 166 -10.25 -2.65 6.35
N GLU A 167 -9.60 -1.84 5.51
CA GLU A 167 -10.03 -1.59 4.13
C GLU A 167 -10.19 -2.89 3.34
N ASN A 168 -9.18 -3.77 3.41
CA ASN A 168 -9.19 -5.04 2.70
C ASN A 168 -10.23 -6.01 3.29
N ALA A 169 -10.29 -6.13 4.61
CA ALA A 169 -11.25 -7.02 5.28
C ALA A 169 -12.71 -6.62 5.00
N GLN A 170 -13.01 -5.31 5.00
CA GLN A 170 -14.34 -4.81 4.64
C GLN A 170 -14.72 -5.20 3.21
N ARG A 171 -13.80 -5.03 2.25
CA ARG A 171 -14.03 -5.40 0.85
C ARG A 171 -14.33 -6.89 0.72
N ASP A 172 -13.52 -7.74 1.36
CA ASP A 172 -13.65 -9.20 1.25
C ASP A 172 -14.95 -9.71 1.88
N ILE A 173 -15.30 -9.20 3.07
CA ILE A 173 -16.56 -9.53 3.74
C ILE A 173 -17.75 -9.12 2.87
N ASN A 174 -17.72 -7.91 2.29
CA ASN A 174 -18.79 -7.43 1.44
C ASN A 174 -18.95 -8.30 0.18
N ILE A 175 -17.85 -8.68 -0.46
CA ILE A 175 -17.89 -9.56 -1.64
C ILE A 175 -18.43 -10.94 -1.28
N ALA A 176 -17.94 -11.54 -0.18
CA ALA A 176 -18.38 -12.85 0.27
C ALA A 176 -19.88 -12.86 0.59
N PHE A 177 -20.34 -11.87 1.35
CA PHE A 177 -21.75 -11.70 1.67
C PHE A 177 -22.64 -11.58 0.43
N MET A 178 -22.21 -10.77 -0.55
CA MET A 178 -22.95 -10.58 -1.79
C MET A 178 -23.00 -11.83 -2.67
N ASN A 179 -21.91 -12.60 -2.71
CA ASN A 179 -21.88 -13.87 -3.45
C ASN A 179 -22.84 -14.90 -2.84
N GLU A 180 -22.87 -15.03 -1.51
CA GLU A 180 -23.78 -15.94 -0.81
C GLU A 180 -25.25 -15.57 -1.06
N LEU A 181 -25.60 -14.27 -0.96
CA LEU A 181 -26.95 -13.80 -1.28
C LEU A 181 -27.35 -14.11 -2.73
N SER A 182 -26.43 -13.94 -3.68
CA SER A 182 -26.70 -14.23 -5.09
C SER A 182 -27.03 -15.70 -5.32
N ILE A 183 -26.36 -16.63 -4.64
CA ILE A 183 -26.65 -18.07 -4.71
C ILE A 183 -28.05 -18.35 -4.15
N ILE A 184 -28.41 -17.76 -3.02
CA ILE A 184 -29.73 -17.96 -2.38
C ILE A 184 -30.85 -17.43 -3.27
N PHE A 185 -30.73 -16.20 -3.77
CA PHE A 185 -31.76 -15.59 -4.61
C PHE A 185 -31.91 -16.30 -5.95
N ASN A 186 -30.81 -16.76 -6.55
CA ASN A 186 -30.86 -17.55 -7.77
C ASN A 186 -31.64 -18.87 -7.57
N LYS A 187 -31.44 -19.56 -6.43
CA LYS A 187 -32.22 -20.77 -6.08
C LYS A 187 -33.71 -20.49 -5.88
N LEU A 188 -34.07 -19.27 -5.49
CA LEU A 188 -35.46 -18.83 -5.31
C LEU A 188 -36.08 -18.21 -6.57
N GLY A 189 -35.33 -18.12 -7.68
CA GLY A 189 -35.78 -17.45 -8.91
C GLY A 189 -35.90 -15.93 -8.78
N ILE A 190 -35.17 -15.31 -7.86
CA ILE A 190 -35.20 -13.88 -7.57
C ILE A 190 -33.99 -13.18 -8.20
N ASP A 191 -34.21 -12.08 -8.93
CA ASP A 191 -33.14 -11.22 -9.43
C ASP A 191 -32.44 -10.51 -8.26
N THR A 192 -31.17 -10.86 -8.05
CA THR A 192 -30.33 -10.26 -6.99
C THR A 192 -30.21 -8.74 -7.16
N GLN A 193 -30.18 -8.22 -8.39
CA GLN A 193 -30.10 -6.79 -8.65
C GLN A 193 -31.40 -6.06 -8.28
N ALA A 194 -32.56 -6.69 -8.51
CA ALA A 194 -33.85 -6.16 -8.07
C ALA A 194 -33.93 -6.07 -6.53
N VAL A 195 -33.42 -7.08 -5.83
CA VAL A 195 -33.34 -7.06 -4.35
C VAL A 195 -32.48 -5.90 -3.87
N LEU A 196 -31.29 -5.71 -4.45
CA LEU A 196 -30.40 -4.61 -4.07
C LEU A 196 -30.99 -3.23 -4.35
N ARG A 197 -31.61 -3.02 -5.51
CA ARG A 197 -32.31 -1.76 -5.81
C ARG A 197 -33.40 -1.47 -4.78
N THR A 198 -34.15 -2.50 -4.38
CA THR A 198 -35.21 -2.39 -3.37
C THR A 198 -34.63 -2.09 -1.99
N ALA A 199 -33.59 -2.80 -1.56
CA ALA A 199 -32.94 -2.61 -0.27
C ALA A 199 -32.27 -1.22 -0.14
N SER A 200 -31.73 -0.70 -1.25
CA SER A 200 -31.09 0.63 -1.31
C SER A 200 -32.06 1.80 -1.07
N THR A 201 -33.37 1.56 -1.03
CA THR A 201 -34.37 2.58 -0.65
C THR A 201 -34.34 2.91 0.85
N LYS A 202 -33.75 2.03 1.67
CA LYS A 202 -33.62 2.24 3.12
C LYS A 202 -32.45 3.19 3.41
N TRP A 203 -32.74 4.27 4.14
CA TRP A 203 -31.82 5.40 4.39
C TRP A 203 -30.45 5.04 5.00
N ASN A 204 -30.33 3.91 5.70
CA ASN A 204 -29.07 3.42 6.28
C ASN A 204 -28.59 2.10 5.65
N PHE A 205 -29.07 1.76 4.46
CA PHE A 205 -28.53 0.62 3.72
C PHE A 205 -27.19 1.01 3.10
N LEU A 206 -26.13 0.31 3.50
CA LEU A 206 -24.81 0.47 2.89
C LEU A 206 -24.84 -0.14 1.49
N GLN A 207 -24.26 0.54 0.51
CA GLN A 207 -24.23 0.05 -0.86
C GLN A 207 -23.13 -1.01 -1.03
N PHE A 208 -23.51 -2.18 -1.56
CA PHE A 208 -22.61 -3.32 -1.76
C PHE A 208 -22.28 -3.53 -3.23
N PHE A 209 -21.09 -4.07 -3.53
CA PHE A 209 -20.57 -4.27 -4.89
C PHE A 209 -20.27 -5.74 -5.19
N PHE A 210 -20.43 -6.15 -6.46
CA PHE A 210 -20.00 -7.44 -6.99
C PHE A 210 -18.62 -7.37 -7.63
N ILE A 211 -17.95 -8.53 -7.72
CA ILE A 211 -16.73 -8.74 -8.52
C ILE A 211 -16.94 -8.29 -10.00
N GLY A 212 -18.16 -8.40 -10.53
CA GLY A 212 -18.50 -7.95 -11.89
C GLY A 212 -18.82 -6.45 -12.05
N SER A 213 -19.14 -5.74 -10.96
CA SER A 213 -19.52 -4.31 -11.01
C SER A 213 -18.34 -3.34 -10.95
N GLN A 214 -17.16 -3.79 -10.51
CA GLN A 214 -15.95 -2.95 -10.48
C GLN A 214 -15.39 -2.64 -11.87
N LYS A 215 -15.82 -3.36 -12.93
CA LYS A 215 -15.50 -2.99 -14.31
C LYS A 215 -16.41 -1.91 -14.90
N SER A 216 -17.50 -1.55 -14.23
CA SER A 216 -18.51 -0.63 -14.81
C SER A 216 -18.89 0.55 -13.91
N SER A 217 -18.33 0.69 -12.71
CA SER A 217 -18.53 1.88 -11.88
C SER A 217 -17.55 2.99 -12.26
N SER A 218 -17.61 3.44 -13.51
CA SER A 218 -17.42 4.85 -13.85
C SER A 218 -18.82 5.43 -13.92
N PHE A 219 -19.22 6.19 -12.90
CA PHE A 219 -20.45 6.97 -12.92
C PHE A 219 -20.12 8.42 -12.52
N PRO A 220 -20.90 9.39 -13.04
CA PRO A 220 -20.48 10.75 -13.35
C PRO A 220 -20.15 11.65 -12.16
#